data_AF-A0A0T7CXL5-F1
#
_entry.id   AF-A0A0T7CXL5-F1
#
_cell.length_a   1.000
_cell.length_b   1.000
_cell.length_c   1.000
_cell.angle_alpha   90.00
_cell.angle_beta   90.00
_cell.angle_gamma   90.00
#
_symmetry.space_group_name_H-M   'P 1'
#
loop_
_entity.id
_entity.type
_entity.pdbx_description
1 polymer ?
#
loop_
_entity_poly.entity_id
_entity_poly.type
_entity_poly.pdbx_seq_one_letter_code
_entity_poly.pdbx_strand_id
1 'polypeptide(L)' 'MATRKIRPRQFIDEFYPDSGICNTTIINWIKHGKLEGTRTPTGRYLVCVDDEIGNPADRVSELLRFLES' A
#
# COMPACT_ATOMS: atom_id res chain seq x y z
N MET A 1 -8.63 -13.68 4.52
CA MET A 1 -8.81 -12.74 3.40
C MET A 1 -9.63 -11.51 3.83
N ALA A 2 -9.19 -10.79 4.85
CA ALA A 2 -9.77 -9.48 5.17
C ALA A 2 -8.95 -8.41 4.42
N THR A 3 -9.60 -7.71 3.51
CA THR A 3 -8.98 -6.59 2.78
C THR A 3 -9.41 -5.30 3.45
N ARG A 4 -8.49 -4.67 4.18
CA ARG A 4 -8.74 -3.36 4.79
C ARG A 4 -8.66 -2.27 3.73
N LYS A 5 -9.53 -1.26 3.85
CA LYS A 5 -9.57 -0.10 2.95
C LYS A 5 -9.06 1.12 3.69
N ILE A 6 -7.94 1.68 3.23
CA ILE A 6 -7.32 2.85 3.86
C ILE A 6 -7.22 4.03 2.89
N ARG A 7 -7.08 5.22 3.45
CA ARG A 7 -6.90 6.44 2.65
C ARG A 7 -5.47 6.47 2.08
N PRO A 8 -5.24 7.14 0.93
CA PRO A 8 -3.91 7.31 0.38
C PRO A 8 -2.89 7.88 1.37
N ARG A 9 -3.28 8.85 2.20
CA ARG A 9 -2.43 9.42 3.25
C ARG A 9 -1.98 8.37 4.26
N GLN A 10 -2.91 7.54 4.73
CA GLN A 10 -2.63 6.46 5.68
C GLN A 10 -1.72 5.41 5.06
N PHE A 11 -1.94 5.04 3.80
CA PHE A 11 -1.04 4.12 3.09
C PHE A 11 0.39 4.66 3.01
N ILE A 12 0.57 5.96 2.73
CA ILE A 12 1.90 6.58 2.73
C ILE A 12 2.51 6.52 4.13
N ASP A 13 1.77 6.92 5.16
CA ASP A 13 2.28 6.97 6.53
C ASP A 13 2.66 5.58 7.06
N GLU A 14 1.94 4.52 6.65
CA GLU A 14 2.19 3.15 7.10
C GLU A 14 3.31 2.44 6.33
N PHE A 15 3.38 2.61 5.00
CA PHE A 15 4.28 1.82 4.16
C PHE A 15 5.48 2.61 3.63
N TYR A 16 5.37 3.93 3.54
CA TYR A 16 6.38 4.82 2.98
C TYR A 16 6.56 6.10 3.82
N PRO A 17 6.81 5.98 5.13
CA PRO A 17 7.06 7.15 5.97
C PRO A 17 8.26 7.93 5.42
N ASP A 18 8.16 9.26 5.47
CA ASP A 18 9.19 10.21 5.02
C ASP A 18 9.66 10.09 3.56
N SER A 19 8.97 9.30 2.73
CA SER A 19 9.30 9.09 1.31
C SER A 19 9.11 10.31 0.40
N GLY A 20 8.45 11.36 0.90
CA GLY A 20 8.03 12.51 0.08
C GLY A 20 6.91 12.20 -0.92
N ILE A 21 6.32 11.00 -0.87
CA ILE A 21 5.25 10.60 -1.78
C ILE A 21 3.97 11.40 -1.48
N CYS A 22 3.39 11.99 -2.52
CA CYS A 22 2.13 12.70 -2.44
C CYS A 22 0.93 11.76 -2.66
N ASN A 23 -0.24 12.12 -2.10
CA ASN A 23 -1.50 11.40 -2.33
C ASN A 23 -1.82 11.19 -3.83
N THR A 24 -1.48 12.17 -4.68
CA THR A 24 -1.67 12.09 -6.14
C THR A 24 -0.93 10.90 -6.75
N THR A 25 0.26 10.58 -6.26
CA THR A 25 1.05 9.45 -6.73
C THR A 25 0.33 8.13 -6.46
N ILE A 26 -0.19 7.95 -5.24
CA ILE A 26 -0.98 6.76 -4.86
C ILE A 26 -2.24 6.65 -5.73
N ILE A 27 -2.95 7.76 -5.95
CA ILE A 27 -4.14 7.78 -6.81
C ILE A 27 -3.78 7.37 -8.24
N ASN A 28 -2.65 7.87 -8.77
CA ASN A 28 -2.19 7.50 -10.11
C ASN A 28 -1.82 6.01 -10.17
N TRP A 29 -1.19 5.46 -9.14
CA TRP A 29 -0.91 4.02 -9.08
C TRP A 29 -2.19 3.18 -9.11
N ILE A 30 -3.25 3.59 -8.40
CA ILE A 30 -4.56 2.92 -8.48
C ILE A 30 -5.13 3.01 -9.90
N LYS A 31 -5.12 4.21 -10.51
CA LYS A 31 -5.63 4.40 -11.88
C LYS A 31 -4.87 3.60 -12.93
N HIS A 32 -3.57 3.38 -12.72
CA HIS A 32 -2.72 2.59 -13.61
C HIS A 32 -2.72 1.09 -13.28
N GLY A 33 -3.52 0.64 -12.30
CA GLY A 33 -3.56 -0.76 -11.89
C GLY A 33 -2.28 -1.27 -11.22
N LYS A 34 -1.41 -0.36 -10.76
CA LYS A 34 -0.18 -0.69 -10.01
C LYS A 34 -0.45 -0.98 -8.54
N LEU A 35 -1.57 -0.50 -8.03
CA LEU A 35 -2.01 -0.67 -6.65
C LEU A 35 -3.48 -0.99 -6.63
N GLU A 36 -3.87 -2.02 -5.89
CA GLU A 36 -5.27 -2.37 -5.69
C GLU A 36 -5.99 -1.26 -4.92
N GLY A 37 -7.13 -0.82 -5.47
CA GLY A 37 -7.85 0.30 -4.90
C GLY A 37 -9.25 0.44 -5.46
N THR A 38 -10.07 1.18 -4.72
CA THR A 38 -11.47 1.43 -5.08
C THR A 38 -11.80 2.90 -5.03
N ARG A 39 -12.80 3.29 -5.82
CA ARG A 39 -13.33 4.66 -5.84
C ARG A 39 -14.71 4.67 -5.21
N THR A 40 -14.91 5.49 -4.19
CA THR A 40 -16.23 5.70 -3.59
C THR A 40 -17.17 6.38 -4.58
N PRO A 41 -18.50 6.27 -4.41
CA PRO A 41 -19.47 7.00 -5.23
C PRO A 41 -19.23 8.53 -5.21
N THR A 42 -18.70 9.05 -4.11
CA THR A 42 -18.33 10.47 -3.95
C THR A 42 -17.00 10.83 -4.63
N GLY A 43 -16.34 9.89 -5.30
CA GLY A 43 -15.12 10.09 -6.05
C GLY A 43 -13.81 10.00 -5.26
N ARG A 44 -13.83 9.59 -3.99
CA ARG A 44 -12.61 9.42 -3.18
C ARG A 44 -11.94 8.09 -3.50
N TYR A 45 -10.62 8.08 -3.56
CA TYR A 45 -9.83 6.85 -3.74
C TYR A 45 -9.46 6.25 -2.39
N LEU A 46 -9.57 4.92 -2.29
CA LEU A 46 -9.13 4.11 -1.17
C LEU A 46 -8.18 3.02 -1.68
N VAL A 47 -7.14 2.75 -0.92
CA VAL A 47 -6.21 1.65 -1.17
C VAL A 47 -6.78 0.40 -0.51
N CYS A 48 -6.83 -0.70 -1.25
CA CYS A 48 -7.17 -2.02 -0.74
C CYS A 48 -5.87 -2.70 -0.30
N VAL A 49 -5.75 -3.01 0.99
CA VAL A 49 -4.59 -3.69 1.56
C VAL A 49 -5.05 -5.01 2.15
N ASP A 50 -4.39 -6.10 1.78
CA ASP A 50 -4.66 -7.40 2.38
C ASP A 50 -3.91 -7.53 3.70
N ASP A 51 -4.62 -7.84 4.79
CA ASP A 51 -4.01 -7.96 6.12
C ASP A 51 -3.04 -9.17 6.23
N GLU A 52 -3.15 -10.15 5.32
CA GLU A 52 -2.26 -11.31 5.26
C GLU A 52 -0.94 -11.01 4.54
N ILE A 53 -0.93 -9.97 3.69
CA ILE A 53 0.27 -9.49 3.03
C ILE A 53 0.79 -8.37 3.94
N GLY A 54 1.52 -8.77 4.98
CA GLY A 54 2.24 -7.83 5.86
C GLY A 54 3.11 -6.83 5.08
N ASN A 55 3.72 -5.86 5.78
CA ASN A 55 4.50 -4.82 5.11
C ASN A 55 5.47 -5.46 4.11
N PRO A 56 5.48 -5.06 2.82
CA PRO A 56 6.43 -5.62 1.85
C PRO A 56 7.88 -5.55 2.33
N ALA A 57 8.23 -4.56 3.15
CA ALA A 57 9.52 -4.45 3.83
C ALA A 57 9.82 -5.64 4.76
N ASP A 58 8.81 -6.17 5.45
CA ASP A 58 8.95 -7.34 6.32
C ASP A 58 9.28 -8.59 5.49
N ARG A 59 8.64 -8.76 4.33
CA ARG A 59 8.92 -9.88 3.42
C ARG A 59 10.31 -9.83 2.82
N VAL A 60 10.78 -8.63 2.44
CA VAL A 60 12.16 -8.45 1.96
C VAL A 60 13.16 -8.78 3.08
N SER A 61 12.88 -8.33 4.30
CA SER A 61 13.73 -8.61 5.46
C SER A 61 13.79 -10.10 5.81
N GLU A 62 12.66 -10.81 5.69
CA GLU A 62 12.57 -12.27 5.89
C GLU A 62 13.37 -13.04 4.83
N LEU A 63 13.25 -12.65 3.56
CA LEU A 63 14.02 -13.26 2.46
C LEU A 63 15.52 -13.04 2.61
N LEU A 64 15.95 -11.84 3.02
CA LEU A 64 17.35 -11.55 3.28
C LEU A 64 17.90 -12.43 4.40
N ARG A 65 17.16 -12.56 5.52
CA ARG A 65 17.56 -13.45 6.63
C ARG A 65 17.67 -14.91 6.21
N PHE A 66 16.81 -15.38 5.31
CA PHE A 66 16.87 -16.74 4.79
C PHE A 66 18.11 -16.98 3.90
N LEU A 67 18.53 -15.98 3.12
CA LEU A 67 19.71 -16.09 2.25
C LEU A 67 21.04 -15.95 3.01
N GLU A 68 21.02 -15.30 4.17
CA GLU A 68 22.18 -15.14 5.05
C GLU A 68 22.44 -16.36 5.96
N SER A 69 21.54 -17.35 5.99
CA SER A 69 21.68 -18.62 6.74
C SER A 69 22.23 -19.76 5.88
#